data_AF-S4RXW9-F1
#
_entry.id   AF-S4RXW9-F1
#
_cell.length_a   1.000
_cell.length_b   1.000
_cell.length_c   1.000
_cell.angle_alpha   90.00
_cell.angle_beta   90.00
_cell.angle_gamma   90.00
#
_symmetry.space_group_name_H-M   'P 1'
#
loop_
_entity.id
_entity.type
_entity.pdbx_description
1 polymer ?
#
loop_
_entity_poly.entity_id
_entity_poly.type
_entity_poly.pdbx_seq_one_letter_code
_entity_poly.pdbx_strand_id
1 'polypeptide(L)'
;STPSYNHAKDEILTTNANTDSEKITKDDPRYHFDAEMFVAAQQKLVSQRNGLIRLLKKKDVTTSDYSMARKLTGILLHTLQDFYSHSNWIEMGNTEPKNDIFDFSAAEVADVPTCTNCGSTCSGNIRPEINVNRLLTSGYYSSQNTDSTPITKPDGKWKCSHGGLFDSTRWDNAKGGINKDGSLELFSPHYNLHGKAVDVATKATINFFRDLRGEVDNDLVFGRYMGYEQTTSIGFVIDSTGSMGPYIDSVRMEVFRIIDERAKNGELPAMFMLVPFNDPDFGPVFVSKNVSQFKSWISEINPSDGGDEPEMFFSGLMLCLSAIEPQSEIFIFTDASAKDADLQPQAAAIAEKNKCKVNVVVVRTPGYRRFFDNQGNFPRKRRSINALSYYDEIAFSSGGLALHPTSSEFQSLMVVIGDLTKTQQVTPLHLSLYNITNPSTFSVDKLLFWEIQQWLNIGEIYILVPSGTRDDAVAGNTTLLSTRISGNIFIMQLREPKVTGIWQIQITSAGLSSLRIIGQSSLNFMYKFGVEDDVGPHPGIRVITNRPSAG
;
A
#
# COMPACT_ATOMS: atom_id res chain seq x y z
N SER A 1 7.30 2.25 -9.35
CA SER A 1 6.52 1.62 -8.28
C SER A 1 7.24 1.60 -6.93
N THR A 2 6.54 2.05 -5.89
CA THR A 2 6.93 1.85 -4.49
C THR A 2 6.61 0.40 -4.09
N PRO A 3 7.53 -0.33 -3.43
CA PRO A 3 7.29 -1.73 -3.11
C PRO A 3 6.16 -1.91 -2.11
N SER A 4 5.51 -3.07 -2.15
CA SER A 4 4.53 -3.45 -1.12
C SER A 4 5.18 -3.55 0.25
N TYR A 5 4.40 -3.41 1.33
CA TYR A 5 4.87 -3.59 2.69
C TYR A 5 5.66 -4.87 2.92
N ASN A 6 5.23 -6.00 2.35
CA ASN A 6 5.96 -7.25 2.54
C ASN A 6 7.34 -7.17 1.90
N HIS A 7 7.45 -6.62 0.71
CA HIS A 7 8.75 -6.43 0.06
C HIS A 7 9.63 -5.45 0.85
N ALA A 8 9.06 -4.33 1.33
CA ALA A 8 9.77 -3.37 2.17
C ALA A 8 10.27 -4.01 3.48
N LYS A 9 9.40 -4.78 4.15
CA LYS A 9 9.75 -5.55 5.36
C LYS A 9 10.85 -6.56 5.07
N ASP A 10 10.73 -7.31 3.96
CA ASP A 10 11.71 -8.33 3.58
C ASP A 10 13.07 -7.70 3.27
N GLU A 11 13.13 -6.51 2.62
CA GLU A 11 14.39 -5.77 2.44
C GLU A 11 15.08 -5.44 3.78
N ILE A 12 14.30 -5.00 4.79
CA ILE A 12 14.81 -4.70 6.13
C ILE A 12 15.30 -5.99 6.81
N LEU A 13 14.49 -7.05 6.81
CA LEU A 13 14.81 -8.33 7.45
C LEU A 13 16.03 -9.00 6.81
N THR A 14 16.13 -9.00 5.48
CA THR A 14 17.29 -9.54 4.76
C THR A 14 18.55 -8.76 5.12
N THR A 15 18.50 -7.43 5.15
CA THR A 15 19.70 -6.65 5.47
C THR A 15 20.09 -6.77 6.95
N ASN A 16 19.11 -6.88 7.84
CA ASN A 16 19.33 -7.18 9.26
C ASN A 16 20.07 -8.51 9.42
N ALA A 17 19.54 -9.61 8.87
CA ALA A 17 20.18 -10.92 8.94
C ALA A 17 21.54 -10.97 8.23
N ASN A 18 21.69 -10.27 7.10
CA ASN A 18 22.94 -10.26 6.35
C ASN A 18 24.07 -9.54 7.09
N THR A 19 23.77 -8.70 8.09
CA THR A 19 24.82 -7.97 8.84
C THR A 19 25.83 -8.92 9.50
N ASP A 20 25.42 -10.13 9.90
CA ASP A 20 26.27 -11.21 10.42
C ASP A 20 27.16 -11.91 9.37
N SER A 21 26.92 -11.70 8.08
CA SER A 21 27.58 -12.45 7.00
C SER A 21 28.26 -11.57 5.96
N GLU A 22 27.87 -10.30 5.86
CA GLU A 22 28.45 -9.35 4.93
C GLU A 22 29.89 -9.02 5.30
N LYS A 23 30.77 -9.03 4.29
CA LYS A 23 32.23 -8.89 4.48
C LYS A 23 32.63 -7.65 5.28
N ILE A 24 31.84 -6.57 5.17
CA ILE A 24 32.15 -5.27 5.77
C ILE A 24 31.73 -5.21 7.24
N THR A 25 30.71 -5.98 7.64
CA THR A 25 30.09 -5.88 8.98
C THR A 25 30.37 -7.08 9.86
N LYS A 26 30.40 -8.30 9.30
CA LYS A 26 30.41 -9.57 10.04
C LYS A 26 31.50 -9.73 11.11
N ASP A 27 32.67 -9.13 10.89
CA ASP A 27 33.81 -9.23 11.80
C ASP A 27 34.07 -7.88 12.50
N ASP A 28 33.29 -6.84 12.22
CA ASP A 28 33.49 -5.51 12.79
C ASP A 28 32.64 -5.36 14.07
N PRO A 29 33.26 -5.41 15.27
CA PRO A 29 32.53 -5.41 16.54
C PRO A 29 31.71 -4.15 16.77
N ARG A 30 31.96 -3.08 16.00
CA ARG A 30 31.16 -1.84 16.01
C ARG A 30 29.73 -2.06 15.48
N TYR A 31 29.45 -3.15 14.76
CA TYR A 31 28.11 -3.52 14.30
C TYR A 31 27.40 -4.51 15.22
N HIS A 32 28.11 -5.08 16.20
CA HIS A 32 27.64 -6.19 17.05
C HIS A 32 27.71 -5.88 18.54
N PHE A 33 28.12 -4.65 18.94
CA PHE A 33 28.38 -4.28 20.33
C PHE A 33 29.38 -5.18 21.06
N ASP A 34 30.26 -5.85 20.32
CA ASP A 34 31.29 -6.73 20.86
C ASP A 34 32.55 -5.98 21.30
N ALA A 35 33.47 -6.71 21.93
CA ALA A 35 34.78 -6.26 22.36
C ALA A 35 34.77 -4.99 23.23
N GLU A 36 33.69 -4.77 23.98
CA GLU A 36 33.45 -3.55 24.76
C GLU A 36 33.54 -2.25 23.93
N MET A 37 33.39 -2.35 22.59
CA MET A 37 33.43 -1.21 21.67
C MET A 37 32.11 -0.43 21.65
N PHE A 38 31.47 -0.28 22.82
CA PHE A 38 30.19 0.41 22.96
C PHE A 38 30.26 1.77 22.24
N VAL A 39 31.21 2.66 22.62
CA VAL A 39 31.41 4.03 22.05
C VAL A 39 31.38 4.04 20.53
N ALA A 40 32.14 3.15 19.92
CA ALA A 40 32.21 3.08 18.47
C ALA A 40 30.90 2.52 17.85
N ALA A 41 30.24 1.57 18.52
CA ALA A 41 28.96 1.01 18.06
C ALA A 41 27.81 2.03 18.09
N GLN A 42 27.68 2.88 19.12
CA GLN A 42 26.73 4.01 19.07
C GLN A 42 27.08 4.99 17.97
N GLN A 43 28.35 5.32 17.76
CA GLN A 43 28.71 6.23 16.67
C GLN A 43 28.23 5.68 15.32
N LYS A 44 28.29 4.36 15.12
CA LYS A 44 27.67 3.68 13.97
C LYS A 44 26.15 3.82 13.97
N LEU A 45 25.47 3.51 15.08
CA LEU A 45 24.02 3.66 15.20
C LEU A 45 23.54 5.09 14.89
N VAL A 46 24.16 6.10 15.50
CA VAL A 46 23.85 7.52 15.31
C VAL A 46 24.10 7.93 13.87
N SER A 47 25.24 7.54 13.28
CA SER A 47 25.56 7.84 11.89
C SER A 47 24.54 7.23 10.92
N GLN A 48 24.17 5.96 11.12
CA GLN A 48 23.16 5.27 10.30
C GLN A 48 21.79 5.90 10.45
N ARG A 49 21.37 6.21 11.69
CA ARG A 49 20.10 6.88 11.98
C ARG A 49 20.01 8.24 11.30
N ASN A 50 21.06 9.06 11.43
CA ASN A 50 21.13 10.37 10.78
C ASN A 50 21.12 10.24 9.24
N GLY A 51 21.79 9.22 8.71
CA GLY A 51 21.76 8.90 7.28
C GLY A 51 20.37 8.51 6.80
N LEU A 52 19.66 7.67 7.54
CA LEU A 52 18.29 7.26 7.30
C LEU A 52 17.33 8.46 7.29
N ILE A 53 17.35 9.27 8.36
CA ILE A 53 16.49 10.46 8.47
C ILE A 53 16.76 11.42 7.32
N ARG A 54 18.03 11.64 6.95
CA ARG A 54 18.40 12.49 5.82
C ARG A 54 17.84 11.97 4.49
N LEU A 55 17.83 10.66 4.25
CA LEU A 55 17.21 10.08 3.06
C LEU A 55 15.70 10.33 3.03
N LEU A 56 15.03 10.14 4.16
CA LEU A 56 13.59 10.29 4.28
C LEU A 56 13.14 11.76 4.32
N LYS A 57 14.01 12.71 4.67
CA LYS A 57 13.70 14.15 4.65
C LYS A 57 14.08 14.86 3.35
N LYS A 58 14.48 14.13 2.30
CA LYS A 58 14.71 14.77 0.99
C LYS A 58 13.41 15.41 0.48
N LYS A 59 13.55 16.57 -0.18
CA LYS A 59 12.42 17.25 -0.84
C LYS A 59 11.72 16.33 -1.84
N ASP A 60 12.52 15.59 -2.61
CA ASP A 60 12.05 14.58 -3.57
C ASP A 60 12.68 13.23 -3.22
N VAL A 61 11.96 12.39 -2.47
CA VAL A 61 12.42 11.03 -2.12
C VAL A 61 12.14 10.08 -3.29
N THR A 62 13.15 9.37 -3.77
CA THR A 62 13.02 8.41 -4.87
C THR A 62 12.81 6.97 -4.37
N THR A 63 12.39 6.07 -5.26
CA THR A 63 12.30 4.63 -4.95
C THR A 63 13.64 4.04 -4.51
N SER A 64 14.75 4.52 -5.08
CA SER A 64 16.10 4.11 -4.70
C SER A 64 16.46 4.59 -3.29
N ASP A 65 16.06 5.82 -2.93
CA ASP A 65 16.25 6.35 -1.57
C ASP A 65 15.50 5.50 -0.53
N TYR A 66 14.28 5.07 -0.84
CA TYR A 66 13.51 4.19 0.04
C TYR A 66 14.19 2.82 0.23
N SER A 67 14.71 2.22 -0.84
CA SER A 67 15.45 0.94 -0.72
C SER A 67 16.73 1.12 0.10
N MET A 68 17.47 2.20 -0.13
CA MET A 68 18.67 2.52 0.66
C MET A 68 18.34 2.76 2.14
N ALA A 69 17.25 3.47 2.43
CA ALA A 69 16.74 3.69 3.78
C ALA A 69 16.40 2.37 4.48
N ARG A 70 15.77 1.42 3.78
CA ARG A 70 15.45 0.10 4.34
C ARG A 70 16.70 -0.74 4.62
N LYS A 71 17.68 -0.72 3.73
CA LYS A 71 18.98 -1.36 3.97
C LYS A 71 19.68 -0.77 5.21
N LEU A 72 19.77 0.56 5.30
CA LEU A 72 20.33 1.22 6.49
C LEU A 72 19.58 0.85 7.76
N THR A 73 18.26 0.72 7.68
CA THR A 73 17.43 0.32 8.81
C THR A 73 17.73 -1.12 9.23
N GLY A 74 17.89 -2.05 8.29
CA GLY A 74 18.26 -3.42 8.61
C GLY A 74 19.58 -3.49 9.40
N ILE A 75 20.63 -2.81 8.92
CA ILE A 75 21.93 -2.77 9.60
C ILE A 75 21.81 -2.12 10.99
N LEU A 76 21.11 -0.99 11.07
CA LEU A 76 20.91 -0.28 12.35
C LEU A 76 20.17 -1.15 13.36
N LEU A 77 19.07 -1.80 12.94
CA LEU A 77 18.29 -2.66 13.81
C LEU A 77 19.09 -3.87 14.27
N HIS A 78 19.93 -4.44 13.41
CA HIS A 78 20.81 -5.54 13.80
C HIS A 78 21.74 -5.12 14.93
N THR A 79 22.49 -4.02 14.73
CA THR A 79 23.35 -3.46 15.79
C THR A 79 22.58 -3.10 17.06
N LEU A 80 21.37 -2.54 16.95
CA LEU A 80 20.52 -2.24 18.10
C LEU A 80 20.08 -3.49 18.87
N GLN A 81 19.79 -4.58 18.17
CA GLN A 81 19.34 -5.85 18.75
C GLN A 81 20.51 -6.57 19.43
N ASP A 82 21.69 -6.54 18.80
CA ASP A 82 22.92 -7.15 19.31
C ASP A 82 23.39 -6.56 20.65
N PHE A 83 23.08 -5.29 20.92
CA PHE A 83 23.30 -4.72 22.25
C PHE A 83 22.64 -5.59 23.34
N TYR A 84 21.45 -6.11 23.12
CA TYR A 84 20.71 -6.90 24.12
C TYR A 84 21.14 -8.37 24.18
N SER A 85 21.71 -8.92 23.10
CA SER A 85 22.23 -10.29 23.08
C SER A 85 23.70 -10.38 23.52
N HIS A 86 24.53 -9.37 23.23
CA HIS A 86 25.97 -9.42 23.42
C HIS A 86 26.49 -8.63 24.64
N SER A 87 25.68 -7.73 25.21
CA SER A 87 26.03 -7.04 26.47
C SER A 87 25.46 -7.74 27.71
N ASN A 88 25.79 -7.23 28.90
CA ASN A 88 25.21 -7.64 30.18
C ASN A 88 23.88 -6.95 30.55
N TRP A 89 23.22 -6.24 29.62
CA TRP A 89 22.01 -5.45 29.91
C TRP A 89 20.89 -6.28 30.56
N ILE A 90 20.70 -7.51 30.09
CA ILE A 90 19.66 -8.42 30.60
C ILE A 90 20.07 -8.99 31.96
N GLU A 91 21.36 -9.25 32.16
CA GLU A 91 21.96 -9.76 33.39
C GLU A 91 21.92 -8.73 34.53
N MET A 92 21.88 -7.43 34.21
CA MET A 92 21.57 -6.37 35.17
C MET A 92 20.10 -6.40 35.66
N GLY A 93 19.25 -7.24 35.07
CA GLY A 93 17.83 -7.35 35.42
C GLY A 93 16.93 -6.36 34.68
N ASN A 94 17.42 -5.67 33.65
CA ASN A 94 16.61 -4.75 32.86
C ASN A 94 15.60 -5.52 31.99
N THR A 95 14.35 -5.03 31.96
CA THR A 95 13.26 -5.57 31.13
C THR A 95 12.74 -4.56 30.11
N GLU A 96 13.37 -3.39 30.06
CA GLU A 96 13.06 -2.30 29.13
C GLU A 96 14.30 -1.92 28.30
N PRO A 97 14.10 -1.35 27.10
CA PRO A 97 15.20 -0.82 26.30
C PRO A 97 16.01 0.24 27.04
N LYS A 98 17.31 0.33 26.74
CA LYS A 98 18.14 1.45 27.23
C LYS A 98 17.67 2.74 26.56
N ASN A 99 17.15 3.69 27.35
CA ASN A 99 16.55 4.94 26.84
C ASN A 99 17.56 5.84 26.10
N ASP A 100 18.82 5.77 26.48
CA ASP A 100 19.94 6.57 26.02
C ASP A 100 20.96 5.71 25.24
N ILE A 101 20.49 4.69 24.51
CA ILE A 101 21.36 3.85 23.67
C ILE A 101 22.09 4.63 22.57
N PHE A 102 21.56 5.79 22.19
CA PHE A 102 22.19 6.73 21.25
C PHE A 102 23.11 7.75 21.95
N ASP A 103 23.20 7.76 23.28
CA ASP A 103 23.93 8.75 24.10
C ASP A 103 24.59 8.13 25.36
N PHE A 104 25.35 7.04 25.22
CA PHE A 104 26.11 6.50 26.35
C PHE A 104 27.52 7.11 26.44
N SER A 105 28.04 7.14 27.67
CA SER A 105 29.39 7.61 28.03
C SER A 105 30.38 6.45 28.13
N ALA A 106 31.66 6.72 27.81
CA ALA A 106 32.75 5.76 28.06
C ALA A 106 32.85 5.36 29.55
N ALA A 107 32.37 6.21 30.47
CA ALA A 107 32.34 5.91 31.91
C ALA A 107 31.34 4.81 32.29
N GLU A 108 30.40 4.47 31.40
CA GLU A 108 29.47 3.35 31.62
C GLU A 108 30.11 2.00 31.30
N VAL A 109 31.24 1.96 30.60
CA VAL A 109 31.90 0.72 30.20
C VAL A 109 32.90 0.29 31.27
N ALA A 110 32.85 -1.00 31.66
CA ALA A 110 33.76 -1.53 32.65
C ALA A 110 35.21 -1.60 32.13
N ASP A 111 36.17 -1.00 32.84
CA ASP A 111 37.62 -1.11 32.55
C ASP A 111 38.33 -2.17 33.42
N VAL A 112 37.60 -2.76 34.36
CA VAL A 112 38.03 -3.81 35.29
C VAL A 112 37.75 -5.22 34.73
N PRO A 113 38.25 -6.29 35.38
CA PRO A 113 37.76 -7.65 35.16
C PRO A 113 36.23 -7.73 35.18
N THR A 114 35.63 -8.34 34.16
CA THR A 114 34.15 -8.39 34.02
C THR A 114 33.56 -9.79 34.13
N CYS A 115 34.34 -10.83 33.85
CA CYS A 115 33.86 -12.21 33.86
C CYS A 115 34.75 -13.15 34.69
N THR A 116 34.18 -14.30 35.01
CA THR A 116 34.81 -15.48 35.61
C THR A 116 34.62 -16.68 34.68
N ASN A 117 35.26 -17.81 34.99
CA ASN A 117 35.03 -19.02 34.21
C ASN A 117 33.60 -19.53 34.45
N CYS A 118 32.89 -19.85 33.37
CA CYS A 118 31.58 -20.49 33.47
C CYS A 118 31.63 -21.81 34.24
N GLY A 119 30.57 -22.04 35.02
CA GLY A 119 30.17 -23.37 35.47
C GLY A 119 29.46 -24.15 34.36
N SER A 120 28.65 -25.15 34.72
CA SER A 120 27.95 -26.00 33.76
C SER A 120 26.95 -25.25 32.86
N THR A 121 26.30 -24.20 33.36
CA THR A 121 25.23 -23.48 32.63
C THR A 121 25.60 -22.03 32.28
N CYS A 122 26.86 -21.63 32.47
CA CYS A 122 27.35 -20.25 32.37
C CYS A 122 26.60 -19.18 33.21
N SER A 123 25.62 -19.57 34.02
CA SER A 123 24.86 -18.63 34.84
C SER A 123 25.74 -17.96 35.90
N GLY A 124 25.71 -16.62 35.95
CA GLY A 124 26.45 -15.84 36.95
C GLY A 124 27.96 -15.78 36.72
N ASN A 125 28.43 -16.04 35.50
CA ASN A 125 29.85 -15.87 35.16
C ASN A 125 30.28 -14.39 35.11
N ILE A 126 29.34 -13.45 34.87
CA ILE A 126 29.58 -12.01 34.97
C ILE A 126 29.75 -11.66 36.43
N ARG A 127 30.81 -10.93 36.73
CA ARG A 127 31.16 -10.50 38.08
C ARG A 127 30.03 -9.64 38.69
N PRO A 128 29.53 -9.97 39.89
CA PRO A 128 28.39 -9.28 40.49
C PRO A 128 28.58 -7.76 40.60
N GLU A 129 29.81 -7.31 40.87
CA GLU A 129 30.15 -5.89 40.96
C GLU A 129 29.87 -5.11 39.67
N ILE A 130 29.95 -5.74 38.50
CA ILE A 130 29.67 -5.11 37.20
C ILE A 130 28.18 -4.81 37.08
N ASN A 131 27.34 -5.79 37.38
CA ASN A 131 25.89 -5.64 37.30
C ASN A 131 25.36 -4.71 38.41
N VAL A 132 25.88 -4.82 39.63
CA VAL A 132 25.48 -3.96 40.77
C VAL A 132 25.84 -2.49 40.52
N ASN A 133 27.03 -2.22 39.97
CA ASN A 133 27.46 -0.86 39.63
C ASN A 133 26.91 -0.36 38.30
N ARG A 134 26.08 -1.17 37.61
CA ARG A 134 25.50 -0.85 36.28
C ARG A 134 26.55 -0.50 35.22
N LEU A 135 27.69 -1.18 35.26
CA LEU A 135 28.72 -1.05 34.25
C LEU A 135 28.47 -2.05 33.11
N LEU A 136 28.66 -1.60 31.87
CA LEU A 136 28.51 -2.38 30.66
C LEU A 136 29.76 -3.20 30.37
N THR A 137 29.54 -4.46 29.97
CA THR A 137 30.55 -5.35 29.38
C THR A 137 29.91 -6.10 28.21
N SER A 138 30.71 -6.49 27.23
CA SER A 138 30.29 -7.37 26.14
C SER A 138 31.33 -8.43 25.84
N GLY A 139 30.98 -9.37 24.95
CA GLY A 139 31.82 -10.49 24.58
C GLY A 139 32.90 -10.12 23.58
N TYR A 140 34.08 -10.75 23.67
CA TYR A 140 35.10 -10.70 22.64
C TYR A 140 34.98 -11.96 21.76
N TYR A 141 34.88 -11.79 20.44
CA TYR A 141 34.81 -12.89 19.47
C TYR A 141 36.17 -13.15 18.80
N SER A 142 36.43 -14.39 18.36
CA SER A 142 37.75 -14.79 17.83
C SER A 142 38.19 -14.15 16.49
N SER A 143 37.28 -13.85 15.56
CA SER A 143 37.60 -13.32 14.22
C SER A 143 37.50 -11.79 14.08
N GLN A 144 37.14 -11.10 15.15
CA GLN A 144 36.76 -9.70 15.09
C GLN A 144 37.95 -8.78 14.75
N ASN A 145 37.71 -7.77 13.91
CA ASN A 145 38.68 -6.79 13.47
C ASN A 145 38.01 -5.45 13.14
N THR A 146 38.74 -4.35 13.30
CA THR A 146 38.31 -3.02 12.85
C THR A 146 39.28 -2.51 11.81
N ASP A 147 38.78 -2.20 10.61
CA ASP A 147 39.58 -1.64 9.52
C ASP A 147 40.84 -2.50 9.23
N SER A 148 40.65 -3.82 9.19
CA SER A 148 41.70 -4.86 9.05
C SER A 148 42.68 -5.01 10.22
N THR A 149 42.40 -4.36 11.36
CA THR A 149 43.17 -4.49 12.59
C THR A 149 42.46 -5.46 13.54
N PRO A 150 43.05 -6.64 13.87
CA PRO A 150 42.43 -7.59 14.80
C PRO A 150 42.16 -6.97 16.17
N ILE A 151 40.98 -7.24 16.73
CA ILE A 151 40.62 -6.86 18.10
C ILE A 151 40.59 -8.13 18.93
N THR A 152 41.62 -8.35 19.75
CA THR A 152 41.76 -9.58 20.53
C THR A 152 41.23 -9.41 21.95
N LYS A 153 40.74 -10.51 22.52
CA LYS A 153 40.41 -10.58 23.95
C LYS A 153 41.66 -10.25 24.78
N PRO A 154 41.65 -9.22 25.65
CA PRO A 154 42.84 -8.82 26.39
C PRO A 154 43.30 -9.91 27.38
N ASP A 155 44.51 -10.42 27.18
CA ASP A 155 45.06 -11.48 28.01
C ASP A 155 45.26 -11.03 29.47
N GLY A 156 44.97 -11.93 30.41
CA GLY A 156 45.05 -11.69 31.85
C GLY A 156 44.05 -10.65 32.41
N LYS A 157 43.19 -10.04 31.58
CA LYS A 157 42.23 -9.00 32.01
C LYS A 157 40.85 -9.53 32.42
N TRP A 158 40.60 -10.84 32.27
CA TRP A 158 39.34 -11.48 32.69
C TRP A 158 38.09 -10.82 32.09
N LYS A 159 38.18 -10.46 30.80
CA LYS A 159 37.04 -9.97 30.00
C LYS A 159 36.19 -11.13 29.51
N CYS A 160 34.92 -10.88 29.25
CA CYS A 160 33.99 -11.92 28.78
C CYS A 160 34.32 -12.35 27.35
N SER A 161 34.30 -13.65 27.07
CA SER A 161 34.21 -14.13 25.68
C SER A 161 32.81 -13.89 25.14
N HIS A 162 32.65 -13.79 23.83
CA HIS A 162 31.34 -13.90 23.20
C HIS A 162 30.76 -15.30 23.46
N GLY A 163 31.56 -16.33 23.18
CA GLY A 163 31.25 -17.75 23.40
C GLY A 163 30.47 -18.40 22.26
N GLY A 164 30.05 -19.64 22.50
CA GLY A 164 29.36 -20.48 21.51
C GLY A 164 30.30 -21.39 20.72
N LEU A 165 29.72 -22.38 20.01
CA LEU A 165 30.45 -23.44 19.31
C LEU A 165 31.53 -22.95 18.32
N PHE A 166 31.36 -21.77 17.74
CA PHE A 166 32.25 -21.22 16.71
C PHE A 166 33.25 -20.19 17.23
N ASP A 167 33.15 -19.76 18.50
CA ASP A 167 34.08 -18.80 19.07
C ASP A 167 35.22 -19.51 19.81
N SER A 168 36.47 -19.36 19.34
CA SER A 168 37.63 -19.97 20.00
C SER A 168 37.99 -19.29 21.32
N THR A 169 37.60 -18.03 21.53
CA THR A 169 37.92 -17.33 22.79
C THR A 169 37.19 -17.93 24.00
N ARG A 170 36.19 -18.80 23.77
CA ARG A 170 35.47 -19.53 24.84
C ARG A 170 36.39 -20.36 25.73
N TRP A 171 37.59 -20.68 25.24
CA TRP A 171 38.59 -21.46 25.96
C TRP A 171 39.60 -20.62 26.77
N ASP A 172 39.64 -19.31 26.53
CA ASP A 172 40.53 -18.36 27.21
C ASP A 172 40.06 -18.08 28.65
N ASN A 173 40.92 -17.46 29.47
CA ASN A 173 40.58 -17.05 30.84
C ASN A 173 39.28 -16.22 30.87
N ALA A 174 38.42 -16.46 31.88
CA ALA A 174 36.99 -16.18 31.80
C ALA A 174 36.32 -17.03 30.69
N LYS A 175 36.44 -18.35 30.85
CA LYS A 175 35.93 -19.39 29.93
C LYS A 175 34.43 -19.34 29.78
N GLY A 176 33.94 -19.72 28.60
CA GLY A 176 32.53 -19.73 28.22
C GLY A 176 32.16 -18.51 27.39
N GLY A 177 31.19 -17.70 27.83
CA GLY A 177 30.88 -16.42 27.20
C GLY A 177 29.60 -15.77 27.73
N ILE A 178 29.12 -14.75 27.03
CA ILE A 178 28.00 -13.89 27.46
C ILE A 178 26.84 -13.83 26.45
N ASN A 179 27.01 -14.33 25.23
CA ASN A 179 26.01 -14.15 24.18
C ASN A 179 24.68 -14.87 24.45
N LYS A 180 23.60 -14.31 23.89
CA LYS A 180 22.21 -14.73 24.04
C LYS A 180 21.53 -14.88 22.67
N ASP A 181 22.30 -15.21 21.63
CA ASP A 181 21.89 -15.14 20.22
C ASP A 181 20.80 -16.16 19.88
N GLY A 182 20.82 -17.30 20.57
CA GLY A 182 19.87 -18.39 20.38
C GLY A 182 19.44 -19.04 21.69
N SER A 183 18.40 -19.85 21.60
CA SER A 183 17.82 -20.62 22.71
C SER A 183 18.53 -21.95 22.99
N LEU A 184 19.63 -22.23 22.27
CA LEU A 184 20.40 -23.47 22.39
C LEU A 184 21.74 -23.23 23.09
N GLU A 185 21.97 -23.96 24.18
CA GLU A 185 23.19 -23.91 25.01
C GLU A 185 24.49 -24.08 24.20
N LEU A 186 24.44 -24.89 23.13
CA LEU A 186 25.59 -25.14 22.27
C LEU A 186 26.11 -23.88 21.56
N PHE A 187 25.20 -22.97 21.19
CA PHE A 187 25.52 -21.76 20.43
C PHE A 187 25.58 -20.52 21.32
N SER A 188 24.81 -20.52 22.41
CA SER A 188 24.71 -19.37 23.31
C SER A 188 24.96 -19.76 24.76
N PRO A 189 26.06 -19.30 25.37
CA PRO A 189 26.35 -19.51 26.78
C PRO A 189 25.19 -19.10 27.69
N HIS A 190 24.51 -17.99 27.36
CA HIS A 190 23.37 -17.46 28.14
C HIS A 190 22.03 -17.73 27.43
N TYR A 191 21.89 -18.89 26.78
CA TYR A 191 20.67 -19.30 26.07
C TYR A 191 19.37 -19.15 26.89
N ASN A 192 19.44 -19.33 28.20
CA ASN A 192 18.31 -19.17 29.12
C ASN A 192 17.79 -17.73 29.22
N LEU A 193 18.57 -16.74 28.78
CA LEU A 193 18.19 -15.33 28.71
C LEU A 193 17.77 -14.88 27.31
N HIS A 194 17.89 -15.73 26.29
CA HIS A 194 17.54 -15.40 24.90
C HIS A 194 16.14 -14.79 24.76
N GLY A 195 15.12 -15.42 25.35
CA GLY A 195 13.74 -14.91 25.29
C GLY A 195 13.59 -13.50 25.88
N LYS A 196 14.28 -13.20 26.99
CA LYS A 196 14.28 -11.86 27.58
C LYS A 196 15.00 -10.85 26.69
N ALA A 197 16.11 -11.24 26.07
CA ALA A 197 16.82 -10.40 25.11
C ALA A 197 15.91 -10.07 23.90
N VAL A 198 15.20 -11.07 23.35
CA VAL A 198 14.22 -10.90 22.27
C VAL A 198 13.10 -9.94 22.66
N ASP A 199 12.54 -10.06 23.87
CA ASP A 199 11.47 -9.17 24.35
C ASP A 199 11.94 -7.70 24.39
N VAL A 200 13.13 -7.45 24.97
CA VAL A 200 13.67 -6.09 25.07
C VAL A 200 14.07 -5.55 23.70
N ALA A 201 14.70 -6.36 22.85
CA ALA A 201 15.07 -6.01 21.48
C ALA A 201 13.85 -5.69 20.61
N THR A 202 12.73 -6.40 20.82
CA THR A 202 11.44 -6.12 20.16
C THR A 202 10.90 -4.76 20.57
N LYS A 203 10.88 -4.45 21.88
CA LYS A 203 10.49 -3.13 22.39
C LYS A 203 11.38 -2.01 21.83
N ALA A 204 12.69 -2.24 21.76
CA ALA A 204 13.64 -1.28 21.20
C ALA A 204 13.37 -1.02 19.71
N THR A 205 13.06 -2.08 18.95
CA THR A 205 12.68 -1.99 17.52
C THR A 205 11.39 -1.18 17.33
N ILE A 206 10.38 -1.40 18.18
CA ILE A 206 9.12 -0.63 18.16
C ILE A 206 9.38 0.84 18.46
N ASN A 207 10.15 1.14 19.52
CA ASN A 207 10.51 2.51 19.87
C ASN A 207 11.24 3.20 18.72
N PHE A 208 12.21 2.52 18.09
CA PHE A 208 12.92 3.04 16.93
C PHE A 208 12.00 3.47 15.80
N PHE A 209 11.06 2.62 15.36
CA PHE A 209 10.14 2.99 14.28
C PHE A 209 9.18 4.11 14.68
N ARG A 210 8.73 4.14 15.94
CA ARG A 210 7.87 5.23 16.46
C ARG A 210 8.62 6.57 16.43
N ASP A 211 9.85 6.59 16.92
CA ASP A 211 10.67 7.79 16.99
C ASP A 211 11.07 8.24 15.58
N LEU A 212 11.42 7.30 14.69
CA LEU A 212 11.71 7.59 13.29
C LEU A 212 10.51 8.23 12.58
N ARG A 213 9.29 7.71 12.78
CA ARG A 213 8.08 8.30 12.21
C ARG A 213 7.88 9.74 12.69
N GLY A 214 8.01 9.96 14.00
CA GLY A 214 7.89 11.30 14.60
C GLY A 214 8.97 12.26 14.09
N GLU A 215 10.20 11.79 13.89
CA GLU A 215 11.28 12.63 13.39
C GLU A 215 11.17 12.93 11.90
N VAL A 216 10.73 11.99 11.08
CA VAL A 216 10.48 12.21 9.64
C VAL A 216 9.37 13.26 9.45
N ASP A 217 8.37 13.26 10.34
CA ASP A 217 7.25 14.22 10.36
C ASP A 217 6.56 14.35 8.99
N ASN A 218 6.39 13.20 8.33
CA ASN A 218 5.74 13.09 7.03
C ASN A 218 5.22 11.66 6.85
N ASP A 219 3.95 11.45 7.19
CA ASP A 219 3.32 10.13 7.18
C ASP A 219 3.24 9.50 5.78
N LEU A 220 3.15 10.32 4.72
CA LEU A 220 3.18 9.82 3.34
C LEU A 220 4.56 9.24 3.00
N VAL A 221 5.63 9.96 3.36
CA VAL A 221 7.00 9.48 3.12
C VAL A 221 7.31 8.27 3.98
N PHE A 222 6.92 8.29 5.25
CA PHE A 222 7.10 7.14 6.15
C PHE A 222 6.28 5.93 5.67
N GLY A 223 5.04 6.15 5.22
CA GLY A 223 4.18 5.15 4.61
C GLY A 223 4.80 4.53 3.37
N ARG A 224 5.39 5.33 2.46
CA ARG A 224 6.11 4.85 1.27
C ARG A 224 7.39 4.08 1.63
N TYR A 225 8.12 4.57 2.63
CA TYR A 225 9.31 3.90 3.16
C TYR A 225 8.98 2.49 3.67
N MET A 226 7.90 2.37 4.43
CA MET A 226 7.40 1.10 4.94
C MET A 226 6.62 0.29 3.89
N GLY A 227 6.30 0.84 2.72
CA GLY A 227 5.52 0.16 1.69
C GLY A 227 4.02 0.08 1.97
N TYR A 228 3.50 0.92 2.88
CA TYR A 228 2.07 1.10 3.16
C TYR A 228 1.39 2.03 2.13
N GLU A 229 2.09 3.06 1.67
CA GLU A 229 1.55 4.04 0.71
C GLU A 229 2.16 3.77 -0.67
N GLN A 230 1.41 3.13 -1.57
CA GLN A 230 1.83 2.96 -2.95
C GLN A 230 1.68 4.29 -3.68
N THR A 231 2.63 4.63 -4.56
CA THR A 231 2.52 5.81 -5.43
C THR A 231 1.40 5.58 -6.44
N THR A 232 0.19 6.05 -6.14
CA THR A 232 -0.89 6.07 -7.13
C THR A 232 -0.66 7.21 -8.12
N SER A 233 -1.12 6.98 -9.33
CA SER A 233 -1.22 7.97 -10.40
C SER A 233 -2.69 8.20 -10.72
N ILE A 234 -2.96 9.26 -11.47
CA ILE A 234 -4.24 9.44 -12.13
C ILE A 234 -3.99 9.61 -13.63
N GLY A 235 -4.71 8.84 -14.44
CA GLY A 235 -4.62 8.87 -15.89
C GLY A 235 -5.88 9.46 -16.50
N PHE A 236 -5.71 10.27 -17.55
CA PHE A 236 -6.79 10.78 -18.37
C PHE A 236 -6.53 10.38 -19.82
N VAL A 237 -7.44 9.62 -20.41
CA VAL A 237 -7.38 9.19 -21.80
C VAL A 237 -8.50 9.92 -22.54
N ILE A 238 -8.17 10.86 -23.42
CA ILE A 238 -9.15 11.83 -23.92
C ILE A 238 -9.20 11.75 -25.44
N ASP A 239 -10.40 11.50 -25.95
CA ASP A 239 -10.70 11.61 -27.37
C ASP A 239 -10.54 13.06 -27.83
N SER A 240 -9.72 13.25 -28.86
CA SER A 240 -9.33 14.55 -29.43
C SER A 240 -9.83 14.76 -30.86
N THR A 241 -10.74 13.91 -31.32
CA THR A 241 -11.39 14.01 -32.64
C THR A 241 -12.25 15.27 -32.76
N GLY A 242 -12.51 15.71 -33.98
CA GLY A 242 -13.34 16.88 -34.24
C GLY A 242 -14.78 16.78 -33.68
N SER A 243 -15.35 15.58 -33.56
CA SER A 243 -16.69 15.35 -32.99
C SER A 243 -16.78 15.69 -31.50
N MET A 244 -15.65 15.60 -30.77
CA MET A 244 -15.55 16.02 -29.38
C MET A 244 -15.63 17.54 -29.18
N GLY A 245 -15.64 18.33 -30.25
CA GLY A 245 -15.77 19.79 -30.24
C GLY A 245 -16.81 20.35 -29.24
N PRO A 246 -18.07 19.90 -29.25
CA PRO A 246 -19.10 20.36 -28.32
C PRO A 246 -18.91 19.94 -26.86
N TYR A 247 -18.04 18.96 -26.59
CA TYR A 247 -17.89 18.32 -25.27
C TYR A 247 -16.56 18.63 -24.59
N ILE A 248 -15.51 18.96 -25.35
CA ILE A 248 -14.13 19.03 -24.86
C ILE A 248 -13.94 20.03 -23.72
N ASP A 249 -14.62 21.17 -23.76
CA ASP A 249 -14.48 22.20 -22.72
C ASP A 249 -15.06 21.70 -21.39
N SER A 250 -16.15 20.93 -21.45
CA SER A 250 -16.73 20.28 -20.29
C SER A 250 -15.83 19.17 -19.75
N VAL A 251 -15.15 18.42 -20.63
CA VAL A 251 -14.12 17.44 -20.22
C VAL A 251 -12.97 18.12 -19.50
N ARG A 252 -12.39 19.20 -20.08
CA ARG A 252 -11.29 19.95 -19.46
C ARG A 252 -11.65 20.48 -18.08
N MET A 253 -12.85 21.09 -17.94
CA MET A 253 -13.35 21.57 -16.66
C MET A 253 -13.49 20.44 -15.64
N GLU A 254 -13.97 19.27 -16.06
CA GLU A 254 -14.12 18.14 -15.14
C GLU A 254 -12.79 17.55 -14.70
N VAL A 255 -11.82 17.43 -15.61
CA VAL A 255 -10.45 17.03 -15.25
C VAL A 255 -9.88 17.99 -14.20
N PHE A 256 -10.05 19.31 -14.37
CA PHE A 256 -9.59 20.29 -13.38
C PHE A 256 -10.29 20.12 -12.04
N ARG A 257 -11.61 19.90 -12.05
CA ARG A 257 -12.38 19.69 -10.82
C ARG A 257 -11.90 18.45 -10.06
N ILE A 258 -11.71 17.32 -10.73
CA ILE A 258 -11.19 16.09 -10.11
C ILE A 258 -9.83 16.35 -9.46
N ILE A 259 -8.92 17.04 -10.17
CA ILE A 259 -7.59 17.35 -9.63
C ILE A 259 -7.66 18.33 -8.44
N ASP A 260 -8.49 19.38 -8.53
CA ASP A 260 -8.61 20.39 -7.47
C ASP A 260 -9.31 19.83 -6.22
N GLU A 261 -10.29 18.96 -6.36
CA GLU A 261 -10.94 18.27 -5.25
C GLU A 261 -9.96 17.34 -4.52
N ARG A 262 -9.17 16.55 -5.26
CA ARG A 262 -8.10 15.73 -4.66
C ARG A 262 -7.05 16.59 -3.97
N ALA A 263 -6.68 17.75 -4.53
CA ALA A 263 -5.79 18.71 -3.89
C ALA A 263 -6.34 19.21 -2.56
N LYS A 264 -7.61 19.62 -2.55
CA LYS A 264 -8.29 20.15 -1.36
C LYS A 264 -8.37 19.12 -0.24
N ASN A 265 -8.55 17.84 -0.58
CA ASN A 265 -8.67 16.76 0.41
C ASN A 265 -7.33 16.17 0.85
N GLY A 266 -6.20 16.60 0.27
CA GLY A 266 -4.88 16.00 0.55
C GLY A 266 -4.67 14.64 -0.11
N GLU A 267 -5.40 14.36 -1.19
CA GLU A 267 -5.48 13.07 -1.88
C GLU A 267 -4.83 13.12 -3.28
N LEU A 268 -3.95 14.10 -3.53
CA LEU A 268 -3.28 14.21 -4.83
C LEU A 268 -2.40 12.98 -5.10
N PRO A 269 -2.51 12.38 -6.30
CA PRO A 269 -1.63 11.30 -6.69
C PRO A 269 -0.21 11.81 -6.90
N ALA A 270 0.75 10.88 -6.92
CA ALA A 270 2.16 11.21 -7.10
C ALA A 270 2.48 11.66 -8.53
N MET A 271 1.68 11.21 -9.52
CA MET A 271 1.86 11.48 -10.94
C MET A 271 0.52 11.65 -11.64
N PHE A 272 0.51 12.51 -12.66
CA PHE A 272 -0.61 12.77 -13.56
C PHE A 272 -0.21 12.32 -14.96
N MET A 273 -1.12 11.60 -15.63
CA MET A 273 -0.93 11.14 -17.00
C MET A 273 -2.05 11.62 -17.91
N LEU A 274 -1.67 12.03 -19.11
CA LEU A 274 -2.61 12.36 -20.19
C LEU A 274 -2.22 11.53 -21.43
N VAL A 275 -3.21 10.90 -22.05
CA VAL A 275 -3.09 10.24 -23.34
C VAL A 275 -4.21 10.74 -24.24
N PRO A 276 -3.96 11.70 -25.14
CA PRO A 276 -4.94 12.01 -26.18
C PRO A 276 -5.02 10.85 -27.17
N PHE A 277 -6.19 10.60 -27.74
CA PHE A 277 -6.32 9.67 -28.87
C PHE A 277 -7.24 10.24 -29.96
N ASN A 278 -7.07 9.74 -31.17
CA ASN A 278 -7.78 10.15 -32.39
C ASN A 278 -7.79 8.95 -33.36
N ASP A 279 -8.14 9.18 -34.63
CA ASP A 279 -7.99 8.24 -35.74
C ASP A 279 -7.30 8.94 -36.93
N PRO A 280 -6.22 8.37 -37.50
CA PRO A 280 -5.61 7.06 -37.19
C PRO A 280 -4.59 7.06 -36.03
N ASP A 281 -4.32 8.22 -35.43
CA ASP A 281 -3.24 8.41 -34.45
C ASP A 281 -3.72 8.34 -33.00
N PHE A 282 -2.88 7.83 -32.09
CA PHE A 282 -3.15 7.83 -30.65
C PHE A 282 -1.86 8.09 -29.84
N GLY A 283 -2.00 8.74 -28.68
CA GLY A 283 -0.89 9.22 -27.87
C GLY A 283 -0.27 10.54 -28.40
N PRO A 284 0.95 10.90 -27.95
CA PRO A 284 1.81 10.18 -27.02
C PRO A 284 1.33 10.23 -25.56
N VAL A 285 2.01 9.50 -24.67
CA VAL A 285 1.77 9.57 -23.22
C VAL A 285 2.51 10.76 -22.63
N PHE A 286 1.78 11.67 -21.99
CA PHE A 286 2.35 12.78 -21.21
C PHE A 286 2.31 12.43 -19.72
N VAL A 287 3.42 12.66 -19.00
CA VAL A 287 3.54 12.33 -17.57
C VAL A 287 4.14 13.52 -16.83
N SER A 288 3.51 13.97 -15.75
CA SER A 288 4.07 15.01 -14.88
C SER A 288 3.79 14.75 -13.41
N LYS A 289 4.65 15.30 -12.55
CA LYS A 289 4.42 15.45 -11.11
C LYS A 289 3.89 16.85 -10.76
N ASN A 290 3.91 17.77 -11.72
CA ASN A 290 3.53 19.16 -11.52
C ASN A 290 2.10 19.38 -12.01
N VAL A 291 1.20 19.73 -11.09
CA VAL A 291 -0.22 19.99 -11.38
C VAL A 291 -0.41 21.11 -12.40
N SER A 292 0.36 22.19 -12.31
CA SER A 292 0.24 23.34 -13.23
C SER A 292 0.66 22.97 -14.65
N GLN A 293 1.74 22.19 -14.79
CA GLN A 293 2.16 21.68 -16.10
C GLN A 293 1.10 20.73 -16.68
N PHE A 294 0.60 19.80 -15.87
CA PHE A 294 -0.45 18.87 -16.29
C PHE A 294 -1.72 19.61 -16.76
N LYS A 295 -2.14 20.64 -16.03
CA LYS A 295 -3.28 21.48 -16.40
C LYS A 295 -3.06 22.28 -17.70
N SER A 296 -1.81 22.65 -18.03
CA SER A 296 -1.50 23.28 -19.32
C SER A 296 -1.77 22.32 -20.46
N TRP A 297 -1.30 21.07 -20.37
CA TRP A 297 -1.54 20.06 -21.40
C TRP A 297 -3.02 19.79 -21.64
N ILE A 298 -3.82 19.69 -20.57
CA ILE A 298 -5.29 19.56 -20.68
C ILE A 298 -5.91 20.78 -21.40
N SER A 299 -5.42 21.98 -21.12
CA SER A 299 -5.92 23.20 -21.78
C SER A 299 -5.59 23.22 -23.28
N GLU A 300 -4.47 22.61 -23.67
CA GLU A 300 -3.97 22.55 -25.04
C GLU A 300 -4.66 21.50 -25.93
N ILE A 301 -5.49 20.62 -25.37
CA ILE A 301 -6.25 19.62 -26.16
C ILE A 301 -7.25 20.34 -27.05
N ASN A 302 -7.03 20.34 -28.36
CA ASN A 302 -7.95 20.94 -29.32
C ASN A 302 -8.56 19.84 -30.18
N PRO A 303 -9.89 19.70 -30.21
CA PRO A 303 -10.57 18.79 -31.11
C PRO A 303 -10.24 19.13 -32.56
N SER A 304 -9.62 18.20 -33.26
CA SER A 304 -9.33 18.34 -34.68
C SER A 304 -9.36 16.98 -35.38
N ASP A 305 -9.55 17.04 -36.69
CA ASP A 305 -9.49 15.87 -37.56
C ASP A 305 -10.43 14.75 -37.07
N GLY A 306 -10.03 13.50 -37.26
CA GLY A 306 -10.87 12.32 -37.15
C GLY A 306 -11.19 11.81 -38.54
N GLY A 307 -10.67 10.63 -38.87
CA GLY A 307 -10.88 9.99 -40.16
C GLY A 307 -12.34 9.56 -40.31
N ASP A 308 -12.60 8.29 -40.03
CA ASP A 308 -13.94 7.74 -39.94
C ASP A 308 -14.18 7.17 -38.55
N GLU A 309 -15.36 7.41 -37.98
CA GLU A 309 -15.81 6.60 -36.85
C GLU A 309 -15.78 5.13 -37.31
N PRO A 310 -15.11 4.20 -36.60
CA PRO A 310 -14.70 4.25 -35.17
C PRO A 310 -13.25 4.72 -34.83
N GLU A 311 -12.97 5.00 -33.54
CA GLU A 311 -11.73 5.62 -33.01
C GLU A 311 -10.78 4.66 -32.26
N MET A 312 -9.50 5.02 -32.05
CA MET A 312 -8.45 4.18 -31.43
C MET A 312 -8.44 4.15 -29.88
N PHE A 313 -9.61 3.91 -29.29
CA PHE A 313 -9.83 3.96 -27.84
C PHE A 313 -8.93 3.01 -27.03
N PHE A 314 -8.92 1.71 -27.38
CA PHE A 314 -8.22 0.73 -26.54
C PHE A 314 -6.70 0.86 -26.68
N SER A 315 -6.20 1.30 -27.82
CA SER A 315 -4.79 1.61 -28.02
C SER A 315 -4.34 2.76 -27.11
N GLY A 316 -5.15 3.82 -27.01
CA GLY A 316 -4.93 4.90 -26.04
C GLY A 316 -4.96 4.40 -24.58
N LEU A 317 -5.92 3.55 -24.22
CA LEU A 317 -5.99 2.94 -22.90
C LEU A 317 -4.77 2.04 -22.61
N MET A 318 -4.33 1.24 -23.57
CA MET A 318 -3.18 0.35 -23.42
C MET A 318 -1.88 1.12 -23.21
N LEU A 319 -1.70 2.26 -23.89
CA LEU A 319 -0.59 3.18 -23.63
C LEU A 319 -0.63 3.70 -22.19
N CYS A 320 -1.81 4.12 -21.72
CA CYS A 320 -1.98 4.58 -20.33
C CYS A 320 -1.66 3.46 -19.33
N LEU A 321 -2.25 2.28 -19.49
CA LEU A 321 -2.05 1.11 -18.62
C LEU A 321 -0.60 0.64 -18.57
N SER A 322 0.16 0.83 -19.65
CA SER A 322 1.58 0.47 -19.73
C SER A 322 2.48 1.46 -18.97
N ALA A 323 2.06 2.73 -18.86
CA ALA A 323 2.83 3.78 -18.22
C ALA A 323 2.43 4.01 -16.75
N ILE A 324 1.15 3.83 -16.42
CA ILE A 324 0.57 4.20 -15.13
C ILE A 324 1.00 3.28 -13.99
N GLU A 325 1.16 3.83 -12.79
CA GLU A 325 1.49 3.03 -11.60
C GLU A 325 0.32 2.09 -11.22
N PRO A 326 0.58 0.92 -10.61
CA PRO A 326 -0.47 0.05 -10.09
C PRO A 326 -1.38 0.76 -9.06
N GLN A 327 -2.60 0.24 -8.89
CA GLN A 327 -3.64 0.78 -7.98
C GLN A 327 -4.09 2.20 -8.32
N SER A 328 -3.87 2.63 -9.57
CA SER A 328 -4.23 3.95 -10.06
C SER A 328 -5.63 3.99 -10.65
N GLU A 329 -6.14 5.20 -10.87
CA GLU A 329 -7.43 5.42 -11.53
C GLU A 329 -7.22 6.06 -12.91
N ILE A 330 -7.98 5.59 -13.88
CA ILE A 330 -7.96 6.07 -15.26
C ILE A 330 -9.36 6.57 -15.60
N PHE A 331 -9.44 7.78 -16.17
CA PHE A 331 -10.67 8.38 -16.68
C PHE A 331 -10.59 8.50 -18.19
N ILE A 332 -11.61 8.01 -18.88
CA ILE A 332 -11.67 8.01 -20.34
C ILE A 332 -12.90 8.76 -20.82
N PHE A 333 -12.73 9.66 -21.79
CA PHE A 333 -13.82 10.47 -22.35
C PHE A 333 -13.84 10.35 -23.88
N THR A 334 -14.98 10.02 -24.48
CA THR A 334 -15.18 9.88 -25.93
C THR A 334 -16.65 10.09 -26.33
N ASP A 335 -16.93 10.35 -27.61
CA ASP A 335 -18.28 10.36 -28.19
C ASP A 335 -18.47 9.33 -29.31
N ALA A 336 -17.51 8.42 -29.49
CA ALA A 336 -17.44 7.48 -30.60
C ALA A 336 -17.32 6.01 -30.16
N SER A 337 -17.51 5.11 -31.12
CA SER A 337 -17.21 3.68 -30.96
C SER A 337 -15.73 3.36 -31.15
N ALA A 338 -15.24 2.26 -30.56
CA ALA A 338 -13.83 1.84 -30.63
C ALA A 338 -13.55 0.96 -31.86
N LYS A 339 -12.53 1.32 -32.64
CA LYS A 339 -12.03 0.62 -33.85
C LYS A 339 -11.26 -0.65 -33.49
N ASP A 340 -10.65 -0.63 -32.31
CA ASP A 340 -9.74 -1.64 -31.76
C ASP A 340 -10.35 -2.39 -30.57
N ALA A 341 -11.68 -2.62 -30.61
CA ALA A 341 -12.43 -3.30 -29.55
C ALA A 341 -11.94 -4.73 -29.25
N ASP A 342 -11.19 -5.35 -30.16
CA ASP A 342 -10.53 -6.65 -29.97
C ASP A 342 -9.44 -6.62 -28.88
N LEU A 343 -8.92 -5.44 -28.53
CA LEU A 343 -7.95 -5.25 -27.43
C LEU A 343 -8.60 -5.25 -26.03
N GLN A 344 -9.93 -5.21 -25.93
CA GLN A 344 -10.64 -5.14 -24.65
C GLN A 344 -10.19 -6.21 -23.64
N PRO A 345 -10.06 -7.51 -23.99
CA PRO A 345 -9.68 -8.53 -23.02
C PRO A 345 -8.26 -8.33 -22.48
N GLN A 346 -7.36 -7.78 -23.30
CA GLN A 346 -5.97 -7.51 -22.93
C GLN A 346 -5.90 -6.31 -21.96
N ALA A 347 -6.64 -5.25 -22.27
CA ALA A 347 -6.76 -4.09 -21.39
C ALA A 347 -7.35 -4.48 -20.03
N ALA A 348 -8.39 -5.33 -20.01
CA ALA A 348 -8.99 -5.83 -18.77
C ALA A 348 -7.99 -6.64 -17.94
N ALA A 349 -7.26 -7.56 -18.56
CA ALA A 349 -6.26 -8.37 -17.86
C ALA A 349 -5.13 -7.51 -17.24
N ILE A 350 -4.67 -6.47 -17.94
CA ILE A 350 -3.64 -5.56 -17.41
C ILE A 350 -4.21 -4.69 -16.28
N ALA A 351 -5.41 -4.13 -16.46
CA ALA A 351 -6.07 -3.32 -15.44
C ALA A 351 -6.29 -4.13 -14.15
N GLU A 352 -6.79 -5.36 -14.24
CA GLU A 352 -6.97 -6.26 -13.10
C GLU A 352 -5.64 -6.60 -12.41
N LYS A 353 -4.63 -7.00 -13.20
CA LYS A 353 -3.30 -7.35 -12.68
C LYS A 353 -2.66 -6.18 -11.93
N ASN A 354 -2.76 -4.98 -12.48
CA ASN A 354 -2.21 -3.78 -11.88
C ASN A 354 -3.16 -3.15 -10.85
N LYS A 355 -4.36 -3.71 -10.66
CA LYS A 355 -5.43 -3.18 -9.80
C LYS A 355 -5.82 -1.73 -10.16
N CYS A 356 -5.69 -1.35 -11.43
CA CYS A 356 -6.09 -0.04 -11.91
C CYS A 356 -7.60 -0.03 -12.15
N LYS A 357 -8.29 1.02 -11.72
CA LYS A 357 -9.73 1.21 -12.00
C LYS A 357 -9.91 2.05 -13.25
N VAL A 358 -10.71 1.58 -14.21
CA VAL A 358 -10.98 2.29 -15.46
C VAL A 358 -12.40 2.84 -15.44
N ASN A 359 -12.53 4.16 -15.45
CA ASN A 359 -13.80 4.86 -15.54
C ASN A 359 -13.97 5.41 -16.96
N VAL A 360 -15.09 5.11 -17.60
CA VAL A 360 -15.38 5.46 -18.99
C VAL A 360 -16.61 6.34 -19.06
N VAL A 361 -16.52 7.42 -19.83
CA VAL A 361 -17.66 8.27 -20.16
C VAL A 361 -17.76 8.38 -21.67
N VAL A 362 -18.84 7.85 -22.22
CA VAL A 362 -19.11 7.83 -23.66
C VAL A 362 -20.40 8.57 -23.98
N VAL A 363 -20.32 9.62 -24.79
CA VAL A 363 -21.51 10.39 -25.19
C VAL A 363 -22.28 9.65 -26.27
N ARG A 364 -23.57 9.39 -26.03
CA ARG A 364 -24.47 8.78 -27.01
C ARG A 364 -24.90 9.80 -28.06
N THR A 365 -24.20 9.86 -29.19
CA THR A 365 -24.57 10.67 -30.36
C THR A 365 -25.66 9.99 -31.22
N PRO A 366 -26.41 10.71 -32.08
CA PRO A 366 -27.43 10.10 -32.94
C PRO A 366 -26.91 9.02 -33.91
N GLY A 367 -25.62 9.04 -34.29
CA GLY A 367 -24.97 7.95 -35.06
C GLY A 367 -24.92 6.63 -34.27
N TYR A 368 -24.68 6.73 -32.97
CA TYR A 368 -24.72 5.65 -31.98
C TYR A 368 -26.11 5.00 -31.84
N ARG A 369 -27.20 5.71 -32.19
CA ARG A 369 -28.58 5.18 -32.14
C ARG A 369 -28.87 4.07 -33.15
N ARG A 370 -27.99 3.80 -34.13
CA ARG A 370 -28.19 2.66 -35.04
C ARG A 370 -28.05 1.28 -34.34
N PHE A 371 -27.61 1.27 -33.08
CA PHE A 371 -27.58 0.11 -32.19
C PHE A 371 -28.77 0.01 -31.22
N PHE A 372 -29.73 0.94 -31.28
CA PHE A 372 -30.91 0.96 -30.43
C PHE A 372 -32.18 1.04 -31.30
N ASP A 373 -33.23 0.32 -30.92
CA ASP A 373 -34.55 0.50 -31.53
C ASP A 373 -35.16 1.85 -31.12
N ASN A 374 -36.31 2.21 -31.72
CA ASN A 374 -37.02 3.48 -31.45
C ASN A 374 -37.48 3.64 -29.99
N GLN A 375 -37.25 2.65 -29.12
CA GLN A 375 -37.57 2.65 -27.69
C GLN A 375 -36.31 2.63 -26.81
N GLY A 376 -35.10 2.66 -27.39
CA GLY A 376 -33.84 2.62 -26.65
C GLY A 376 -33.37 1.21 -26.27
N ASN A 377 -33.92 0.16 -26.88
CA ASN A 377 -33.54 -1.24 -26.61
C ASN A 377 -32.61 -1.82 -27.69
N PHE A 378 -31.77 -2.79 -27.31
CA PHE A 378 -30.87 -3.48 -28.24
C PHE A 378 -31.65 -4.30 -29.30
N PRO A 379 -31.32 -4.18 -30.60
CA PRO A 379 -32.00 -4.93 -31.66
C PRO A 379 -31.72 -6.44 -31.54
N ARG A 380 -32.80 -7.21 -31.55
CA ARG A 380 -32.81 -8.68 -31.45
C ARG A 380 -32.19 -9.34 -32.70
N LYS A 381 -30.87 -9.39 -32.84
CA LYS A 381 -30.21 -10.39 -33.69
C LYS A 381 -28.88 -10.87 -33.11
N ARG A 382 -28.92 -12.15 -32.70
CA ARG A 382 -27.86 -13.05 -32.19
C ARG A 382 -27.55 -12.98 -30.69
N ARG A 383 -28.27 -13.86 -29.97
CA ARG A 383 -27.90 -14.59 -28.74
C ARG A 383 -26.57 -14.19 -28.08
N SER A 384 -26.64 -13.23 -27.18
CA SER A 384 -26.24 -13.42 -25.79
C SER A 384 -26.97 -12.37 -24.96
N ILE A 385 -27.25 -12.73 -23.71
CA ILE A 385 -27.70 -11.82 -22.66
C ILE A 385 -26.53 -10.91 -22.18
N ASN A 386 -25.45 -10.80 -22.97
CA ASN A 386 -24.17 -10.14 -22.66
C ASN A 386 -23.95 -8.85 -23.46
N ALA A 387 -24.97 -8.02 -23.63
CA ALA A 387 -24.87 -6.71 -24.29
C ALA A 387 -24.38 -5.61 -23.31
N LEU A 388 -23.34 -5.92 -22.53
CA LEU A 388 -22.49 -4.91 -21.91
C LEU A 388 -21.63 -4.38 -23.06
N SER A 389 -21.64 -3.06 -23.32
CA SER A 389 -20.69 -2.51 -24.29
C SER A 389 -19.27 -2.86 -23.84
N TYR A 390 -18.31 -2.98 -24.76
CA TYR A 390 -16.90 -3.24 -24.40
C TYR A 390 -16.34 -2.19 -23.42
N TYR A 391 -16.96 -0.99 -23.37
CA TYR A 391 -16.74 0.03 -22.35
C TYR A 391 -17.23 -0.37 -20.95
N ASP A 392 -18.42 -0.96 -20.86
CA ASP A 392 -18.95 -1.49 -19.61
C ASP A 392 -18.12 -2.67 -19.11
N GLU A 393 -17.64 -3.52 -20.01
CA GLU A 393 -16.84 -4.70 -19.65
C GLU A 393 -15.48 -4.31 -19.05
N ILE A 394 -14.76 -3.35 -19.64
CA ILE A 394 -13.49 -2.85 -19.08
C ILE A 394 -13.70 -2.11 -17.75
N ALA A 395 -14.76 -1.31 -17.64
CA ALA A 395 -15.08 -0.63 -16.39
C ALA A 395 -15.46 -1.63 -15.28
N PHE A 396 -16.33 -2.59 -15.59
CA PHE A 396 -16.78 -3.60 -14.64
C PHE A 396 -15.62 -4.50 -14.16
N SER A 397 -14.82 -5.04 -15.08
CA SER A 397 -13.69 -5.93 -14.76
C SER A 397 -12.62 -5.25 -13.90
N SER A 398 -12.38 -3.96 -14.12
CA SER A 398 -11.44 -3.14 -13.36
C SER A 398 -12.02 -2.57 -12.05
N GLY A 399 -13.32 -2.75 -11.79
CA GLY A 399 -14.01 -2.16 -10.64
C GLY A 399 -14.25 -0.65 -10.74
N GLY A 400 -14.14 -0.09 -11.95
CA GLY A 400 -14.50 1.28 -12.30
C GLY A 400 -15.95 1.44 -12.74
N LEU A 401 -16.25 2.56 -13.40
CA LEU A 401 -17.60 3.02 -13.74
C LEU A 401 -17.71 3.36 -15.23
N ALA A 402 -18.74 2.87 -15.93
CA ALA A 402 -19.07 3.27 -17.30
C ALA A 402 -20.37 4.07 -17.37
N LEU A 403 -20.32 5.27 -17.96
CA LEU A 403 -21.43 6.20 -18.08
C LEU A 403 -21.70 6.55 -19.55
N HIS A 404 -22.99 6.51 -19.91
CA HIS A 404 -23.44 6.69 -21.30
C HIS A 404 -24.44 7.86 -21.42
N PRO A 405 -24.07 9.11 -21.11
CA PRO A 405 -24.98 10.25 -21.20
C PRO A 405 -25.44 10.51 -22.64
N THR A 406 -26.65 11.05 -22.81
CA THR A 406 -27.00 11.75 -24.06
C THR A 406 -26.24 13.07 -24.16
N SER A 407 -26.15 13.67 -25.36
CA SER A 407 -25.56 15.00 -25.55
C SER A 407 -26.15 16.07 -24.62
N SER A 408 -27.45 15.99 -24.30
CA SER A 408 -28.12 16.91 -23.36
C SER A 408 -27.83 16.61 -21.88
N GLU A 409 -27.52 15.35 -21.54
CA GLU A 409 -27.21 14.94 -20.16
C GLU A 409 -25.73 15.17 -19.79
N PHE A 410 -24.86 15.24 -20.79
CA PHE A 410 -23.41 15.26 -20.61
C PHE A 410 -22.95 16.37 -19.66
N GLN A 411 -23.46 17.59 -19.81
CA GLN A 411 -23.08 18.72 -18.96
C GLN A 411 -23.44 18.49 -17.48
N SER A 412 -24.65 18.00 -17.21
CA SER A 412 -25.09 17.67 -15.85
C SER A 412 -24.31 16.51 -15.24
N LEU A 413 -23.85 15.58 -16.09
CA LEU A 413 -23.04 14.43 -15.69
C LEU A 413 -21.63 14.86 -15.25
N MET A 414 -20.97 15.75 -16.01
CA MET A 414 -19.61 16.19 -15.71
C MET A 414 -19.49 16.69 -14.27
N VAL A 415 -20.48 17.45 -13.79
CA VAL A 415 -20.47 18.00 -12.41
C VAL A 415 -20.47 16.93 -11.31
N VAL A 416 -20.81 15.67 -11.60
CA VAL A 416 -20.89 14.60 -10.59
C VAL A 416 -19.89 13.45 -10.77
N ILE A 417 -19.11 13.38 -11.87
CA ILE A 417 -18.19 12.25 -12.08
C ILE A 417 -17.14 12.15 -10.95
N GLY A 418 -16.52 13.26 -10.58
CA GLY A 418 -15.64 13.35 -9.41
C GLY A 418 -16.31 12.89 -8.11
N ASP A 419 -17.59 13.23 -7.90
CA ASP A 419 -18.37 12.76 -6.75
C ASP A 419 -18.55 11.22 -6.78
N LEU A 420 -18.75 10.65 -7.98
CA LEU A 420 -18.95 9.21 -8.19
C LEU A 420 -17.65 8.39 -8.07
N THR A 421 -16.50 9.07 -8.11
CA THR A 421 -15.16 8.47 -8.19
C THR A 421 -14.22 9.01 -7.12
N LYS A 422 -14.74 9.18 -5.89
CA LYS A 422 -13.91 9.56 -4.74
C LYS A 422 -12.89 8.48 -4.43
N THR A 423 -11.78 8.92 -3.87
CA THR A 423 -10.72 8.07 -3.33
C THR A 423 -11.19 7.30 -2.10
N GLN A 424 -10.48 6.21 -1.77
CA GLN A 424 -10.76 5.36 -0.60
C GLN A 424 -12.16 4.70 -0.60
N GLN A 425 -12.73 4.51 -1.80
CA GLN A 425 -13.97 3.78 -2.01
C GLN A 425 -13.72 2.27 -2.17
N VAL A 426 -14.44 1.48 -1.37
CA VAL A 426 -14.66 0.05 -1.57
C VAL A 426 -16.00 -0.12 -2.27
N THR A 427 -16.11 -1.08 -3.19
CA THR A 427 -17.36 -1.41 -3.88
C THR A 427 -17.84 -2.79 -3.42
N PRO A 428 -18.64 -2.91 -2.35
CA PRO A 428 -19.11 -4.22 -1.87
C PRO A 428 -20.09 -4.90 -2.82
N LEU A 429 -20.79 -4.14 -3.65
CA LEU A 429 -21.73 -4.69 -4.62
C LEU A 429 -21.72 -3.84 -5.89
N HIS A 430 -21.53 -4.48 -7.03
CA HIS A 430 -21.66 -3.87 -8.36
C HIS A 430 -22.46 -4.81 -9.24
N LEU A 431 -23.61 -4.34 -9.73
CA LEU A 431 -24.56 -5.14 -10.51
C LEU A 431 -24.87 -4.46 -11.84
N SER A 432 -24.99 -5.28 -12.88
CA SER A 432 -25.64 -4.90 -14.15
C SER A 432 -26.93 -5.70 -14.28
N LEU A 433 -28.04 -5.00 -14.47
CA LEU A 433 -29.40 -5.48 -14.24
C LEU A 433 -30.27 -5.24 -15.47
N TYR A 434 -31.20 -6.15 -15.75
CA TYR A 434 -32.21 -5.98 -16.79
C TYR A 434 -33.60 -6.29 -16.21
N ASN A 435 -34.51 -5.32 -16.28
CA ASN A 435 -35.86 -5.40 -15.72
C ASN A 435 -35.90 -5.54 -14.18
N ILE A 436 -36.58 -6.58 -13.67
CA ILE A 436 -36.81 -6.85 -12.24
C ILE A 436 -35.84 -7.91 -11.77
N THR A 437 -35.17 -7.66 -10.64
CA THR A 437 -34.15 -8.57 -10.11
C THR A 437 -34.63 -9.35 -8.89
N ASN A 438 -33.95 -10.46 -8.61
CA ASN A 438 -33.95 -11.05 -7.28
C ASN A 438 -33.27 -10.09 -6.29
N PRO A 439 -33.62 -10.13 -4.99
CA PRO A 439 -32.92 -9.39 -3.97
C PRO A 439 -31.45 -9.79 -3.88
N SER A 440 -30.56 -8.80 -3.79
CA SER A 440 -29.12 -8.97 -3.55
C SER A 440 -28.77 -8.49 -2.16
N THR A 441 -27.71 -9.03 -1.54
CA THR A 441 -27.30 -8.66 -0.19
C THR A 441 -25.98 -7.92 -0.16
N PHE A 442 -25.84 -7.00 0.81
CA PHE A 442 -24.55 -6.36 1.12
C PHE A 442 -24.46 -6.05 2.62
N SER A 443 -23.24 -6.02 3.16
CA SER A 443 -22.98 -5.74 4.58
C SER A 443 -22.72 -4.27 4.83
N VAL A 444 -23.48 -3.67 5.75
CA VAL A 444 -23.33 -2.27 6.18
C VAL A 444 -22.60 -2.20 7.51
N ASP A 445 -21.51 -1.43 7.54
CA ASP A 445 -20.73 -1.13 8.74
C ASP A 445 -20.90 0.35 9.16
N LYS A 446 -20.91 0.62 10.46
CA LYS A 446 -21.13 1.97 11.03
C LYS A 446 -19.95 2.92 10.83
N LEU A 447 -18.75 2.41 10.58
CA LEU A 447 -17.54 3.22 10.42
C LEU A 447 -17.37 3.76 9.00
N LEU A 448 -18.19 3.28 8.05
CA LEU A 448 -18.12 3.66 6.66
C LEU A 448 -19.21 4.66 6.30
N PHE A 449 -18.86 5.62 5.46
CA PHE A 449 -19.85 6.39 4.73
C PHE A 449 -20.37 5.52 3.58
N TRP A 450 -21.68 5.52 3.35
CA TRP A 450 -22.31 4.61 2.39
C TRP A 450 -23.11 5.37 1.36
N GLU A 451 -22.87 5.04 0.10
CA GLU A 451 -23.53 5.60 -1.05
C GLU A 451 -23.98 4.50 -2.01
N ILE A 452 -25.19 4.63 -2.53
CA ILE A 452 -25.78 3.75 -3.54
C ILE A 452 -25.97 4.61 -4.80
N GLN A 453 -25.43 4.15 -5.91
CA GLN A 453 -25.47 4.84 -7.20
C GLN A 453 -26.20 3.96 -8.21
N GLN A 454 -27.23 4.49 -8.87
CA GLN A 454 -27.95 3.83 -9.96
C GLN A 454 -27.91 4.70 -11.22
N TRP A 455 -27.75 4.10 -12.39
CA TRP A 455 -27.80 4.83 -13.67
C TRP A 455 -28.41 4.01 -14.82
N LEU A 456 -28.61 4.67 -15.97
CA LEU A 456 -29.35 4.22 -17.17
C LEU A 456 -30.87 4.29 -17.01
N ASN A 457 -31.54 3.16 -16.78
CA ASN A 457 -32.99 3.11 -16.56
C ASN A 457 -33.28 3.12 -15.05
N ILE A 458 -33.37 4.32 -14.47
CA ILE A 458 -33.72 4.52 -13.06
C ILE A 458 -35.10 3.89 -12.80
N GLY A 459 -35.21 3.18 -11.70
CA GLY A 459 -36.46 2.55 -11.31
C GLY A 459 -36.57 2.44 -9.79
N GLU A 460 -37.55 1.68 -9.28
CA GLU A 460 -37.80 1.65 -7.84
C GLU A 460 -36.75 0.77 -7.14
N ILE A 461 -36.27 1.25 -5.99
CA ILE A 461 -35.32 0.53 -5.16
C ILE A 461 -36.01 0.17 -3.86
N TYR A 462 -36.02 -1.13 -3.55
CA TYR A 462 -36.51 -1.66 -2.30
C TYR A 462 -35.34 -2.08 -1.44
N ILE A 463 -35.31 -1.58 -0.20
CA ILE A 463 -34.30 -1.94 0.78
C ILE A 463 -34.96 -2.63 1.97
N LEU A 464 -34.41 -3.77 2.37
CA LEU A 464 -34.75 -4.43 3.62
C LEU A 464 -33.55 -4.35 4.56
N VAL A 465 -33.74 -3.71 5.71
CA VAL A 465 -32.70 -3.62 6.75
C VAL A 465 -32.75 -4.85 7.68
N PRO A 466 -31.66 -5.15 8.42
CA PRO A 466 -31.59 -6.31 9.31
C PRO A 466 -32.73 -6.41 10.34
N SER A 467 -33.32 -5.28 10.76
CA SER A 467 -34.45 -5.25 11.70
C SER A 467 -35.78 -5.70 11.08
N GLY A 468 -35.81 -6.02 9.78
CA GLY A 468 -37.02 -6.36 9.04
C GLY A 468 -37.84 -5.15 8.57
N THR A 469 -37.38 -3.93 8.84
CA THR A 469 -37.99 -2.72 8.29
C THR A 469 -37.71 -2.65 6.79
N ARG A 470 -38.76 -2.46 6.00
CA ARG A 470 -38.66 -2.22 4.56
C ARG A 470 -38.75 -0.72 4.30
N ASP A 471 -37.88 -0.22 3.44
CA ASP A 471 -37.94 1.15 2.93
C ASP A 471 -38.00 1.10 1.41
N ASP A 472 -38.94 1.86 0.86
CA ASP A 472 -39.20 1.94 -0.58
C ASP A 472 -38.69 3.30 -1.06
N ALA A 473 -37.58 3.29 -1.79
CA ALA A 473 -37.00 4.51 -2.35
C ALA A 473 -37.40 4.63 -3.82
N VAL A 474 -38.31 5.57 -4.09
CA VAL A 474 -38.61 6.06 -5.44
C VAL A 474 -38.31 7.54 -5.41
N ALA A 475 -37.23 7.98 -6.07
CA ALA A 475 -36.97 9.40 -6.36
C ALA A 475 -37.45 10.39 -5.28
N GLY A 476 -36.92 10.27 -4.05
CA GLY A 476 -37.33 11.08 -2.91
C GLY A 476 -36.56 10.75 -1.63
N ASN A 477 -36.55 11.64 -0.65
CA ASN A 477 -35.94 11.38 0.65
C ASN A 477 -36.79 10.37 1.42
N THR A 478 -36.17 9.31 1.94
CA THR A 478 -36.83 8.34 2.82
C THR A 478 -36.35 8.52 4.26
N THR A 479 -36.83 7.67 5.19
CA THR A 479 -36.34 7.64 6.56
C THR A 479 -34.88 7.15 6.64
N LEU A 480 -34.48 6.25 5.75
CA LEU A 480 -33.13 5.67 5.75
C LEU A 480 -32.16 6.34 4.76
N LEU A 481 -32.67 6.99 3.72
CA LEU A 481 -31.86 7.52 2.62
C LEU A 481 -32.09 9.02 2.40
N SER A 482 -31.03 9.73 2.05
CA SER A 482 -31.12 11.01 1.36
C SER A 482 -30.79 10.84 -0.11
N THR A 483 -31.52 11.48 -1.01
CA THR A 483 -31.40 11.24 -2.46
C THR A 483 -31.04 12.51 -3.23
N ARG A 484 -30.20 12.34 -4.26
CA ARG A 484 -29.77 13.39 -5.20
C ARG A 484 -29.87 12.84 -6.62
N ILE A 485 -30.48 13.61 -7.51
CA ILE A 485 -30.62 13.27 -8.93
C ILE A 485 -29.69 14.19 -9.73
N SER A 486 -28.91 13.62 -10.64
CA SER A 486 -28.17 14.39 -11.65
C SER A 486 -28.27 13.71 -13.01
N GLY A 487 -29.07 14.29 -13.91
CA GLY A 487 -29.41 13.63 -15.18
C GLY A 487 -30.09 12.28 -14.95
N ASN A 488 -29.54 11.22 -15.56
CA ASN A 488 -30.00 9.83 -15.40
C ASN A 488 -29.22 9.06 -14.31
N ILE A 489 -28.61 9.78 -13.36
CA ILE A 489 -27.93 9.17 -12.21
C ILE A 489 -28.71 9.48 -10.94
N PHE A 490 -29.00 8.41 -10.20
CA PHE A 490 -29.62 8.46 -8.89
C PHE A 490 -28.57 8.11 -7.83
N ILE A 491 -28.24 9.08 -6.97
CA ILE A 491 -27.31 8.92 -5.87
C ILE A 491 -28.11 8.92 -4.57
N MET A 492 -27.95 7.90 -3.75
CA MET A 492 -28.61 7.77 -2.46
C MET A 492 -27.56 7.56 -1.37
N GLN A 493 -27.69 8.31 -0.28
CA GLN A 493 -26.76 8.24 0.85
C GLN A 493 -27.51 7.74 2.08
N LEU A 494 -26.91 6.79 2.80
CA LEU A 494 -27.51 6.26 4.02
C LEU A 494 -27.42 7.30 5.14
N ARG A 495 -28.55 7.62 5.77
CA ARG A 495 -28.64 8.56 6.90
C ARG A 495 -28.07 7.96 8.18
N GLU A 496 -27.64 8.84 9.08
CA GLU A 496 -27.26 8.48 10.45
C GLU A 496 -28.47 8.56 11.40
N PRO A 497 -28.55 7.71 12.44
CA PRO A 497 -27.65 6.59 12.72
C PRO A 497 -27.90 5.37 11.82
N LYS A 498 -26.85 4.78 11.24
CA LYS A 498 -26.96 3.60 10.37
C LYS A 498 -27.24 2.31 11.16
N VAL A 499 -28.10 1.44 10.62
CA VAL A 499 -28.30 0.07 11.13
C VAL A 499 -27.24 -0.87 10.55
N THR A 500 -26.35 -1.39 11.40
CA THR A 500 -25.31 -2.34 10.98
C THR A 500 -25.87 -3.72 10.70
N GLY A 501 -25.35 -4.41 9.69
CA GLY A 501 -25.70 -5.80 9.37
C GLY A 501 -25.90 -6.02 7.88
N ILE A 502 -26.53 -7.15 7.52
CA ILE A 502 -26.79 -7.53 6.13
C ILE A 502 -28.08 -6.87 5.65
N TRP A 503 -27.95 -6.00 4.65
CA TRP A 503 -29.08 -5.35 3.98
C TRP A 503 -29.43 -6.13 2.72
N GLN A 504 -30.70 -6.15 2.34
CA GLN A 504 -31.15 -6.64 1.04
C GLN A 504 -31.58 -5.46 0.18
N ILE A 505 -31.21 -5.49 -1.10
CA ILE A 505 -31.61 -4.52 -2.11
C ILE A 505 -32.25 -5.23 -3.30
N GLN A 506 -33.36 -4.67 -3.78
CA GLN A 506 -34.03 -5.12 -4.99
C GLN A 506 -34.33 -3.91 -5.86
N ILE A 507 -34.17 -4.05 -7.17
CA ILE A 507 -34.42 -2.97 -8.12
C ILE A 507 -35.44 -3.42 -9.17
N THR A 508 -36.38 -2.54 -9.48
CA THR A 508 -37.30 -2.68 -10.61
C THR A 508 -36.99 -1.61 -11.64
N SER A 509 -36.35 -1.97 -12.76
CA SER A 509 -36.06 -1.04 -13.86
C SER A 509 -36.85 -1.42 -15.10
N ALA A 510 -37.11 -0.48 -16.02
CA ALA A 510 -37.83 -0.75 -17.28
C ALA A 510 -36.90 -1.20 -18.43
N GLY A 511 -35.64 -1.53 -18.12
CA GLY A 511 -34.63 -1.89 -19.11
C GLY A 511 -33.28 -2.19 -18.46
N LEU A 512 -32.18 -1.99 -19.19
CA LEU A 512 -30.82 -2.14 -18.65
C LEU A 512 -30.55 -1.03 -17.61
N SER A 513 -30.13 -1.41 -16.41
CA SER A 513 -29.69 -0.52 -15.34
C SER A 513 -28.42 -1.03 -14.70
N SER A 514 -27.63 -0.14 -14.10
CA SER A 514 -26.50 -0.55 -13.27
C SER A 514 -26.62 0.06 -11.89
N LEU A 515 -26.21 -0.72 -10.90
CA LEU A 515 -26.24 -0.38 -9.49
C LEU A 515 -24.86 -0.62 -8.90
N ARG A 516 -24.36 0.39 -8.18
CA ARG A 516 -23.13 0.30 -7.41
C ARG A 516 -23.38 0.72 -5.98
N ILE A 517 -22.93 -0.10 -5.03
CA ILE A 517 -22.93 0.23 -3.61
C ILE A 517 -21.49 0.46 -3.20
N ILE A 518 -21.26 1.58 -2.54
CA ILE A 518 -19.94 2.07 -2.19
C ILE A 518 -19.89 2.31 -0.68
N GLY A 519 -18.85 1.78 -0.05
CA GLY A 519 -18.42 2.15 1.29
C GLY A 519 -17.16 2.99 1.19
N GLN A 520 -17.15 4.18 1.79
CA GLN A 520 -16.00 5.05 1.91
C GLN A 520 -15.46 5.00 3.33
N SER A 521 -14.18 4.68 3.47
CA SER A 521 -13.47 4.64 4.76
C SER A 521 -12.34 5.63 4.78
N SER A 522 -12.06 6.25 5.92
CA SER A 522 -10.78 6.91 6.18
C SER A 522 -9.67 5.92 6.55
N LEU A 523 -9.99 4.64 6.75
CA LEU A 523 -9.04 3.59 7.08
C LEU A 523 -8.64 2.83 5.82
N ASN A 524 -7.34 2.79 5.57
CA ASN A 524 -6.74 1.93 4.54
C ASN A 524 -6.10 0.72 5.22
N PHE A 525 -6.40 -0.49 4.76
CA PHE A 525 -5.80 -1.71 5.26
C PHE A 525 -5.32 -2.59 4.11
N MET A 526 -4.13 -3.17 4.27
CA MET A 526 -3.65 -4.17 3.33
C MET A 526 -4.27 -5.51 3.68
N TYR A 527 -4.91 -6.14 2.71
CA TYR A 527 -5.46 -7.48 2.86
C TYR A 527 -4.84 -8.43 1.83
N LYS A 528 -4.87 -9.71 2.17
CA LYS A 528 -4.58 -10.83 1.27
C LYS A 528 -5.67 -11.86 1.46
N PHE A 529 -6.13 -12.44 0.36
CA PHE A 529 -6.93 -13.66 0.45
C PHE A 529 -5.97 -14.82 0.70
N GLY A 530 -6.38 -15.76 1.55
CA GLY A 530 -5.60 -16.94 1.87
C GLY A 530 -6.51 -18.14 2.00
N VAL A 531 -5.97 -19.31 1.69
CA VAL A 531 -6.57 -20.59 2.04
C VAL A 531 -5.76 -21.21 3.16
N GLU A 532 -6.42 -21.94 4.05
CA GLU A 532 -5.74 -22.82 5.00
C GLU A 532 -4.90 -23.83 4.21
N ASP A 533 -3.63 -23.94 4.58
CA ASP A 533 -2.68 -24.89 4.03
C ASP A 533 -2.31 -25.87 5.15
N ASP A 534 -3.10 -26.93 5.21
CA ASP A 534 -2.97 -28.00 6.21
C ASP A 534 -2.04 -29.12 5.71
N VAL A 535 -1.39 -28.94 4.55
CA VAL A 535 -0.56 -29.96 3.90
C VAL A 535 0.91 -29.72 4.24
N GLY A 536 1.26 -29.74 5.52
CA GLY A 536 2.64 -29.62 5.98
C GLY A 536 2.82 -29.67 7.51
N PRO A 537 4.07 -29.80 8.01
CA PRO A 537 4.37 -29.84 9.45
C PRO A 537 4.09 -28.51 10.18
N HIS A 538 3.74 -27.44 9.45
CA HIS A 538 3.33 -26.16 9.99
C HIS A 538 1.99 -25.75 9.34
N PRO A 539 0.84 -25.94 10.03
CA PRO A 539 -0.42 -25.40 9.54
C PRO A 539 -0.33 -23.88 9.41
N GLY A 540 -0.76 -23.34 8.28
CA GLY A 540 -0.62 -21.93 7.95
C GLY A 540 -1.63 -21.44 6.92
N ILE A 541 -1.52 -20.17 6.53
CA ILE A 541 -2.37 -19.57 5.50
C ILE A 541 -1.53 -19.40 4.23
N ARG A 542 -1.89 -20.08 3.16
CA ARG A 542 -1.31 -19.88 1.83
C ARG A 542 -2.06 -18.75 1.12
N VAL A 543 -1.33 -17.69 0.79
CA VAL A 543 -1.86 -16.53 0.07
C VAL A 543 -2.35 -16.94 -1.33
N ILE A 544 -3.58 -16.56 -1.66
CA ILE A 544 -4.12 -16.64 -3.01
C ILE A 544 -3.64 -15.40 -3.77
N THR A 545 -2.86 -15.61 -4.82
CA THR A 545 -2.32 -14.52 -5.65
C THR A 545 -3.27 -14.07 -6.76
N ASN A 546 -4.34 -14.82 -7.03
CA ASN A 546 -5.32 -14.59 -8.10
C ASN A 546 -6.73 -14.28 -7.55
N ARG A 547 -7.69 -14.00 -8.43
CA ARG A 547 -9.11 -13.83 -8.04
C ARG A 547 -9.57 -15.04 -7.20
N PRO A 548 -10.16 -14.81 -6.01
CA PRO A 548 -10.80 -15.89 -5.27
C PRO A 548 -11.92 -16.49 -6.13
N SER A 549 -12.09 -17.82 -6.08
CA SER A 549 -13.05 -18.56 -6.92
C SER A 549 -14.52 -18.27 -6.60
N ALA A 550 -14.79 -17.62 -5.45
CA ALA A 550 -16.08 -17.09 -5.05
C ALA A 550 -15.88 -15.95 -4.04
N GLY A 551 -16.75 -14.94 -4.09
CA GLY A 551 -16.77 -13.77 -3.21
C GLY A 551 -17.98 -12.92 -3.50
#